data_AF-A0AAV4HQM5-F1
#
_entry.id   AF-A0AAV4HQM5-F1
#
_cell.length_a   1.000
_cell.length_b   1.000
_cell.length_c   1.000
_cell.angle_alpha   90.00
_cell.angle_beta   90.00
_cell.angle_gamma   90.00
#
_symmetry.space_group_name_H-M   'P 1'
#
loop_
_entity.id
_entity.type
_entity.pdbx_description
1 polymer ?
#
loop_
_entity_poly.entity_id
_entity_poly.type
_entity_poly.pdbx_seq_one_letter_code
_entity_poly.pdbx_strand_id
1 'polypeptide(L)'
;MSLAALVERIRTPSVSLAPERNLSASNAWYPCLAKDSRQKLETVQNAAARTITGCTKNTNTKLLLNEAKLLPLEVESTISQSAVYERSLRLPETDPSRKTAENPVRTRLRSLGFWRETGKDKAYICGLEDFPREKQVPVPDIPPWQVPETFTCCATLGEGISKADAPEELKKAVEDHYNATFTCFGLGRLGGRGLKREAWRVKGVQRPIERG
;
A
#
# COMPACT_ATOMS: atom_id res chain seq x y z
N MET A 1 -12.51 17.08 6.15
CA MET A 1 -12.49 15.79 5.42
C MET A 1 -13.78 15.06 5.69
N SER A 2 -14.44 14.54 4.66
CA SER A 2 -15.54 13.57 4.85
C SER A 2 -14.97 12.27 5.42
N LEU A 3 -15.72 11.57 6.30
CA LEU A 3 -15.35 10.24 6.81
C LEU A 3 -15.01 9.27 5.66
N ALA A 4 -15.70 9.40 4.52
CA ALA A 4 -15.42 8.59 3.32
C ALA A 4 -13.99 8.80 2.79
N ALA A 5 -13.49 10.03 2.76
CA ALA A 5 -12.12 10.33 2.29
C ALA A 5 -11.05 9.85 3.27
N LEU A 6 -11.37 9.80 4.56
CA LEU A 6 -10.51 9.19 5.58
C LEU A 6 -10.45 7.67 5.40
N VAL A 7 -11.62 7.03 5.23
CA VAL A 7 -11.73 5.58 4.99
C VAL A 7 -11.00 5.19 3.71
N GLU A 8 -11.18 5.92 2.61
CA GLU A 8 -10.42 5.70 1.37
C GLU A 8 -8.92 5.74 1.62
N ARG A 9 -8.42 6.77 2.31
CA ARG A 9 -6.98 6.92 2.58
C ARG A 9 -6.42 5.85 3.53
N ILE A 10 -7.24 5.30 4.43
CA ILE A 10 -6.89 4.16 5.28
C ILE A 10 -6.96 2.84 4.49
N ARG A 11 -7.91 2.71 3.56
CA ARG A 11 -8.20 1.50 2.77
C ARG A 11 -7.21 1.30 1.63
N THR A 12 -6.84 2.38 0.93
CA THR A 12 -5.87 2.42 -0.17
C THR A 12 -4.58 3.14 0.26
N PRO A 13 -3.78 2.58 1.18
CA PRO A 13 -2.41 3.05 1.33
C PRO A 13 -1.72 2.73 0.00
N SER A 14 -1.41 3.75 -0.80
CA SER A 14 -0.82 3.60 -2.14
C SER A 14 0.23 2.49 -2.15
N VAL A 15 -0.08 1.41 -2.85
CA VAL A 15 0.74 0.18 -2.97
C VAL A 15 2.07 0.45 -3.68
N SER A 16 2.26 1.64 -4.27
CA SER A 16 3.37 1.96 -5.16
C SER A 16 4.65 2.49 -4.50
N LEU A 17 4.84 2.36 -3.18
CA LEU A 17 6.11 2.70 -2.53
C LEU A 17 6.49 1.68 -1.43
N ALA A 18 7.03 0.54 -1.85
CA ALA A 18 7.99 -0.17 -1.01
C ALA A 18 9.37 0.45 -1.30
N PRO A 19 10.10 1.02 -0.31
CA PRO A 19 10.08 0.70 1.11
C PRO A 19 9.69 1.91 1.98
N GLU A 20 8.40 2.14 2.18
CA GLU A 20 7.96 2.87 3.37
C GLU A 20 7.90 1.93 4.59
N ARG A 21 8.93 1.10 4.81
CA ARG A 21 9.17 0.55 6.16
C ARG A 21 9.45 1.67 7.18
N ASN A 22 9.70 2.90 6.71
CA ASN A 22 10.21 4.03 7.49
C ASN A 22 9.39 5.34 7.40
N LEU A 23 8.30 5.42 6.64
CA LEU A 23 7.42 6.61 6.69
C LEU A 23 6.29 6.34 7.68
N SER A 24 6.18 7.04 8.81
CA SER A 24 6.73 8.32 9.21
C SER A 24 7.06 8.24 10.70
N ALA A 25 8.22 8.74 11.10
CA ALA A 25 8.58 8.81 12.52
C ALA A 25 7.48 9.51 13.36
N SER A 26 6.68 10.38 12.74
CA SER A 26 5.54 11.06 13.37
C SER A 26 4.55 10.10 14.04
N ASN A 27 4.31 8.90 13.52
CA ASN A 27 3.43 7.93 14.18
C ASN A 27 3.97 7.44 15.52
N ALA A 28 5.28 7.38 15.65
CA ALA A 28 5.93 6.95 16.87
C ALA A 28 6.01 8.10 17.89
N TRP A 29 6.47 9.29 17.46
CA TRP A 29 6.73 10.38 18.41
C TRP A 29 5.56 11.34 18.63
N TYR A 30 4.71 11.61 17.63
CA TYR A 30 3.63 12.60 17.74
C TYR A 30 2.62 12.27 18.85
N PRO A 31 2.11 11.03 19.01
CA PRO A 31 1.21 10.72 20.11
C PRO A 31 1.93 10.75 21.48
N CYS A 32 3.26 10.63 21.50
CA CYS A 32 4.08 10.76 22.70
C CYS A 32 4.38 12.23 23.08
N LEU A 33 4.08 13.20 22.21
CA LEU A 33 4.31 14.61 22.54
C LEU A 33 3.24 15.16 23.48
N ALA A 34 3.65 16.03 24.39
CA ALA A 34 2.75 16.89 25.15
C ALA A 34 1.99 17.86 24.22
N LYS A 35 0.79 18.29 24.64
CA LYS A 35 -0.07 19.19 23.87
C LYS A 35 0.64 20.48 23.46
N ASP A 36 1.39 21.10 24.37
CA ASP A 36 2.13 22.34 24.10
C ASP A 36 3.18 22.17 22.99
N SER A 37 3.87 21.02 22.97
CA SER A 37 4.85 20.72 21.92
C SER A 37 4.18 20.51 20.56
N ARG A 38 2.98 19.90 20.53
CA ARG A 38 2.20 19.76 19.30
C ARG A 38 1.77 21.12 18.75
N GLN A 39 1.32 22.02 19.63
CA GLN A 39 0.92 23.38 19.25
C GLN A 39 2.10 24.17 18.65
N LYS A 40 3.31 24.00 19.18
CA LYS A 40 4.53 24.60 18.61
C LYS A 40 4.80 24.09 17.19
N LEU A 41 4.66 22.79 16.96
CA LEU A 41 4.82 22.21 15.63
C LEU A 41 3.77 22.72 14.63
N GLU A 42 2.50 22.84 15.04
CA GLU A 42 1.46 23.43 14.19
C GLU A 42 1.75 24.90 13.87
N THR A 43 2.30 25.65 14.83
CA THR A 43 2.69 27.04 14.60
C THR A 43 3.79 27.12 13.54
N VAL A 44 4.77 26.22 13.58
CA VAL A 44 5.84 26.13 12.57
C VAL A 44 5.28 25.72 11.21
N GLN A 45 4.39 24.72 11.15
CA GLN A 45 3.71 24.35 9.90
C GLN A 45 2.95 25.53 9.30
N ASN A 46 2.20 26.27 10.11
CA ASN A 46 1.42 27.42 9.66
C ASN A 46 2.32 28.59 9.21
N ALA A 47 3.51 28.74 9.79
CA ALA A 47 4.49 29.71 9.31
C ALA A 47 5.03 29.28 7.93
N ALA A 48 5.42 28.02 7.78
CA ALA A 48 5.89 27.48 6.50
C ALA A 48 4.81 27.55 5.40
N ALA A 49 3.55 27.22 5.72
CA ALA A 49 2.44 27.32 4.80
C ALA A 49 2.24 28.76 4.28
N ARG A 50 2.46 29.78 5.12
CA ARG A 50 2.41 31.19 4.70
C ARG A 50 3.57 31.55 3.78
N THR A 51 4.77 31.06 4.08
CA THR A 51 5.92 31.26 3.18
C THR A 51 5.67 30.63 1.80
N ILE A 52 5.04 29.45 1.74
CA ILE A 52 4.73 28.76 0.49
C ILE A 52 3.65 29.48 -0.32
N THR A 53 2.57 29.92 0.35
CA THR A 53 1.40 30.52 -0.31
C THR A 53 1.50 32.02 -0.52
N GLY A 54 2.42 32.70 0.18
CA GLY A 54 2.45 34.17 0.22
C GLY A 54 1.32 34.81 1.03
N CYS A 55 0.51 34.00 1.74
CA CYS A 55 -0.59 34.51 2.55
C CYS A 55 -0.13 35.39 3.71
N THR A 56 -0.90 36.45 3.98
CA THR A 56 -0.64 37.33 5.13
C THR A 56 -0.79 36.62 6.47
N LYS A 57 -0.25 37.22 7.54
CA LYS A 57 -0.35 36.70 8.91
C LYS A 57 -1.81 36.53 9.37
N ASN A 58 -2.69 37.44 8.96
CA ASN A 58 -4.09 37.50 9.38
C ASN A 58 -5.00 36.52 8.62
N THR A 59 -4.51 35.83 7.60
CA THR A 59 -5.28 34.82 6.88
C THR A 59 -5.71 33.70 7.84
N ASN A 60 -6.96 33.27 7.73
CA ASN A 60 -7.51 32.15 8.50
C ASN A 60 -6.69 30.88 8.25
N THR A 61 -6.24 30.21 9.32
CA THR A 61 -5.42 29.00 9.24
C THR A 61 -6.05 27.89 8.39
N LYS A 62 -7.37 27.73 8.42
CA LYS A 62 -8.06 26.71 7.61
C LYS A 62 -7.97 27.01 6.12
N LEU A 63 -8.13 28.27 5.73
CA LEU A 63 -8.00 28.71 4.33
C LEU A 63 -6.55 28.60 3.88
N LEU A 64 -5.61 29.04 4.72
CA LEU A 64 -4.17 28.94 4.50
C LEU A 64 -3.73 27.49 4.21
N LEU A 65 -4.13 26.54 5.06
CA LEU A 65 -3.76 25.13 4.88
C LEU A 65 -4.42 24.53 3.64
N ASN A 66 -5.67 24.91 3.34
CA ASN A 66 -6.36 24.47 2.13
C ASN A 66 -5.66 24.97 0.85
N GLU A 67 -5.24 26.23 0.84
CA GLU A 67 -4.48 26.84 -0.26
C GLU A 67 -3.11 26.17 -0.43
N ALA A 68 -2.42 25.89 0.68
CA ALA A 68 -1.16 25.16 0.68
C ALA A 68 -1.31 23.65 0.35
N LYS A 69 -2.55 23.15 0.21
CA LYS A 69 -2.88 21.70 0.07
C LYS A 69 -2.31 20.86 1.21
N LEU A 70 -2.24 21.42 2.41
CA LEU A 70 -1.75 20.75 3.63
C LEU A 70 -2.92 20.39 4.55
N LEU A 71 -2.77 19.29 5.28
CA LEU A 71 -3.64 18.95 6.41
C LEU A 71 -3.02 19.50 7.70
N PRO A 72 -3.83 19.84 8.73
CA PRO A 72 -3.30 20.05 10.07
C PRO A 72 -2.48 18.84 10.53
N LEU A 73 -1.34 19.07 11.18
CA LEU A 73 -0.45 17.98 11.63
C LEU A 73 -1.16 16.95 12.52
N GLU A 74 -2.11 17.36 13.37
CA GLU A 74 -2.85 16.42 14.21
C GLU A 74 -3.70 15.44 13.38
N VAL A 75 -4.33 15.95 12.32
CA VAL A 75 -5.14 15.14 11.40
C VAL A 75 -4.25 14.21 10.59
N GLU A 76 -3.13 14.71 10.08
CA GLU A 76 -2.16 13.92 9.33
C GLU A 76 -1.56 12.80 10.18
N SER A 77 -1.18 13.11 11.42
CA SER A 77 -0.70 12.11 12.37
C SER A 77 -1.76 11.05 12.68
N THR A 78 -3.03 11.45 12.84
CA THR A 78 -4.12 10.50 13.09
C THR A 78 -4.32 9.54 11.92
N ILE A 79 -4.28 10.04 10.68
CA ILE A 79 -4.35 9.21 9.46
C ILE A 79 -3.19 8.24 9.42
N SER A 80 -1.98 8.74 9.68
CA SER A 80 -0.77 7.94 9.59
C SER A 80 -0.71 6.85 10.69
N GLN A 81 -1.14 7.17 11.92
CA GLN A 81 -1.26 6.21 13.03
C GLN A 81 -2.31 5.12 12.75
N SER A 82 -3.49 5.50 12.23
CA SER A 82 -4.52 4.53 11.85
C SER A 82 -4.08 3.62 10.69
N ALA A 83 -3.37 4.16 9.70
CA ALA A 83 -2.77 3.37 8.64
C ALA A 83 -1.69 2.40 9.14
N VAL A 84 -0.87 2.79 10.12
CA VAL A 84 0.10 1.87 10.76
C VAL A 84 -0.62 0.77 11.53
N TYR A 85 -1.72 1.09 12.22
CA TYR A 85 -2.51 0.11 12.93
C TYR A 85 -3.10 -0.95 12.01
N GLU A 86 -3.78 -0.53 10.94
CA GLU A 86 -4.33 -1.46 9.96
C GLU A 86 -3.24 -2.27 9.25
N ARG A 87 -2.10 -1.66 8.88
CA ARG A 87 -0.96 -2.41 8.31
C ARG A 87 -0.41 -3.46 9.27
N SER A 88 -0.28 -3.13 10.55
CA SER A 88 0.24 -4.05 11.55
C SER A 88 -0.67 -5.27 11.76
N LEU A 89 -1.99 -5.10 11.63
CA LEU A 89 -2.96 -6.21 11.72
C LEU A 89 -2.96 -7.12 10.49
N ARG A 90 -2.53 -6.62 9.32
CA ARG A 90 -2.44 -7.42 8.08
C ARG A 90 -1.22 -8.34 8.03
N LEU A 91 -0.23 -8.10 8.89
CA LEU A 91 0.98 -8.92 8.96
C LEU A 91 0.69 -10.36 9.43
N PRO A 92 1.57 -11.33 9.16
CA PRO A 92 1.55 -12.65 9.77
C PRO A 92 1.47 -12.62 11.31
N GLU A 93 0.82 -13.63 11.91
CA GLU A 93 0.68 -13.76 13.38
C GLU A 93 2.03 -13.92 14.11
N THR A 94 3.05 -14.39 13.39
CA THR A 94 4.40 -14.53 13.92
C THR A 94 5.08 -13.18 14.16
N ASP A 95 4.66 -12.13 13.44
CA ASP A 95 5.35 -10.84 13.47
C ASP A 95 5.13 -10.08 14.78
N PRO A 96 6.20 -9.51 15.38
CA PRO A 96 6.10 -8.78 16.64
C PRO A 96 5.23 -7.52 16.51
N SER A 97 5.21 -6.88 15.33
CA SER A 97 4.39 -5.70 15.07
C SER A 97 2.89 -6.00 15.18
N ARG A 98 2.45 -7.17 14.68
CA ARG A 98 1.05 -7.61 14.81
C ARG A 98 0.71 -7.90 16.26
N LYS A 99 1.54 -8.68 16.96
CA LYS A 99 1.36 -8.97 18.38
C LYS A 99 1.24 -7.70 19.22
N THR A 100 2.04 -6.69 18.87
CA THR A 100 2.01 -5.38 19.55
C THR A 100 0.72 -4.61 19.23
N ALA A 101 0.18 -4.71 18.01
CA ALA A 101 -1.07 -4.05 17.63
C ALA A 101 -2.30 -4.67 18.31
N GLU A 102 -2.33 -6.00 18.41
CA GLU A 102 -3.44 -6.76 19.02
C GLU A 102 -3.44 -6.64 20.55
N ASN A 103 -2.25 -6.72 21.17
CA ASN A 103 -2.14 -6.75 22.63
C ASN A 103 -1.79 -5.36 23.18
N PRO A 104 -2.62 -4.80 24.08
CA PRO A 104 -2.29 -3.54 24.73
C PRO A 104 -1.05 -3.72 25.61
N VAL A 105 -0.01 -2.91 25.35
CA VAL A 105 1.18 -2.85 26.21
C VAL A 105 0.93 -1.84 27.32
N ARG A 106 1.17 -2.22 28.58
CA ARG A 106 1.07 -1.30 29.72
C ARG A 106 2.09 -0.17 29.58
N THR A 107 1.60 1.05 29.56
CA THR A 107 2.44 2.25 29.47
C THR A 107 2.77 2.76 30.87
N ARG A 108 4.01 3.20 31.09
CA ARG A 108 4.44 3.77 32.38
C ARG A 108 3.77 5.12 32.64
N LEU A 109 3.67 5.95 31.60
CA LEU A 109 3.10 7.30 31.66
C LEU A 109 1.72 7.28 30.99
N ARG A 110 0.67 7.54 31.78
CA ARG A 110 -0.72 7.57 31.29
C ARG A 110 -1.02 8.75 30.36
N SER A 111 -0.19 9.80 30.40
CA SER A 111 -0.35 10.99 29.55
C SER A 111 0.18 10.79 28.13
N LEU A 112 0.94 9.72 27.88
CA LEU A 112 1.45 9.40 26.55
C LEU A 112 0.43 8.56 25.80
N GLY A 113 0.02 9.04 24.63
CA GLY A 113 -0.78 8.25 23.71
C GLY A 113 0.11 7.32 22.88
N PHE A 114 -0.50 6.27 22.34
CA PHE A 114 0.15 5.36 21.39
C PHE A 114 -0.67 5.25 20.11
N TRP A 115 0.01 5.04 18.98
CA TRP A 115 -0.64 4.88 17.67
C TRP A 115 -1.69 3.76 17.64
N ARG A 116 -1.55 2.77 18.52
CA ARG A 116 -2.48 1.63 18.66
C ARG A 116 -3.85 2.05 19.17
N GLU A 117 -3.87 2.92 20.18
CA GLU A 117 -5.11 3.41 20.79
C GLU A 117 -5.85 4.28 19.78
N THR A 118 -5.15 5.27 19.21
CA THR A 118 -5.70 6.10 18.14
C THR A 118 -6.18 5.25 16.95
N GLY A 119 -5.38 4.28 16.52
CA GLY A 119 -5.71 3.42 15.38
C GLY A 119 -6.93 2.55 15.63
N LYS A 120 -7.01 1.92 16.81
CA LYS A 120 -8.17 1.12 17.25
C LYS A 120 -9.43 1.97 17.34
N ASP A 121 -9.35 3.14 17.97
CA ASP A 121 -10.49 4.07 18.08
C ASP A 121 -10.99 4.50 16.69
N LYS A 122 -10.08 4.79 15.75
CA LYS A 122 -10.45 5.16 14.38
C LYS A 122 -10.99 3.97 13.59
N ALA A 123 -10.45 2.77 13.76
CA ALA A 123 -10.99 1.56 13.16
C ALA A 123 -12.43 1.31 13.63
N TYR A 124 -12.68 1.42 14.94
CA TYR A 124 -14.01 1.32 15.53
C TYR A 124 -14.98 2.38 14.99
N ILE A 125 -14.60 3.67 15.01
CA ILE A 125 -15.44 4.78 14.50
C ILE A 125 -15.78 4.60 13.01
N CYS A 126 -14.85 4.06 12.22
CA CYS A 126 -15.05 3.82 10.79
C CYS A 126 -15.79 2.51 10.49
N GLY A 127 -16.13 1.70 11.50
CA GLY A 127 -16.74 0.38 11.32
C GLY A 127 -15.82 -0.62 10.61
N LEU A 128 -14.50 -0.42 10.66
CA LEU A 128 -13.52 -1.26 9.96
C LEU A 128 -13.26 -2.60 10.67
N GLU A 129 -13.66 -2.73 11.94
CA GLU A 129 -13.39 -3.93 12.75
C GLU A 129 -14.06 -5.19 12.20
N ASP A 130 -15.27 -5.06 11.65
CA ASP A 130 -16.07 -6.17 11.13
C ASP A 130 -15.61 -6.65 9.74
N PHE A 131 -14.82 -5.85 9.02
CA PHE A 131 -14.40 -6.18 7.67
C PHE A 131 -13.20 -7.14 7.68
N PRO A 132 -13.19 -8.17 6.81
CA PRO A 132 -12.05 -9.06 6.69
C PRO A 132 -10.83 -8.28 6.20
N ARG A 133 -9.77 -8.30 6.99
CA ARG A 133 -8.49 -7.66 6.63
C ARG A 133 -7.74 -8.55 5.66
N GLU A 134 -7.34 -7.98 4.53
CA GLU A 134 -6.50 -8.65 3.55
C GLU A 134 -5.14 -8.97 4.18
N LYS A 135 -4.70 -10.23 4.08
CA LYS A 135 -3.38 -10.63 4.55
C LYS A 135 -2.33 -9.95 3.70
N GLN A 136 -1.32 -9.37 4.33
CA GLN A 136 -0.21 -8.77 3.59
C GLN A 136 0.49 -9.86 2.78
N VAL A 137 0.55 -9.68 1.46
CA VAL A 137 1.33 -10.56 0.58
C VAL A 137 2.79 -10.48 1.03
N PRO A 138 3.48 -11.61 1.23
CA PRO A 138 4.89 -11.59 1.56
C PRO A 138 5.63 -10.79 0.48
N VAL A 139 6.35 -9.76 0.91
CA VAL A 139 7.25 -9.04 0.00
C VAL A 139 8.28 -10.07 -0.46
N PRO A 140 8.52 -10.23 -1.77
CA PRO A 140 9.51 -11.19 -2.23
C PRO A 140 10.87 -10.86 -1.59
N ASP A 141 11.53 -11.87 -1.03
CA ASP A 141 12.87 -11.75 -0.43
C ASP A 141 13.95 -11.40 -1.47
N ILE A 142 13.57 -11.42 -2.75
CA ILE A 142 14.43 -11.08 -3.88
C ILE A 142 14.48 -9.56 -3.97
N PRO A 143 15.69 -8.96 -3.92
CA PRO A 143 15.80 -7.52 -4.04
C PRO A 143 15.32 -7.07 -5.44
N PRO A 144 14.79 -5.83 -5.55
CA PRO A 144 14.11 -5.39 -6.78
C PRO A 144 15.02 -5.31 -8.02
N TRP A 145 16.34 -5.23 -7.82
CA TRP A 145 17.32 -5.24 -8.91
C TRP A 145 17.74 -6.66 -9.35
N GLN A 146 17.30 -7.70 -8.66
CA GLN A 146 17.59 -9.08 -9.01
C GLN A 146 16.38 -9.68 -9.72
N VAL A 147 16.57 -10.06 -10.99
CA VAL A 147 15.53 -10.78 -11.74
C VAL A 147 15.40 -12.17 -11.11
N PRO A 148 14.22 -12.60 -10.67
CA PRO A 148 14.03 -13.98 -10.22
C PRO A 148 14.44 -14.91 -11.36
N GLU A 149 15.28 -15.92 -11.09
CA GLU A 149 15.70 -16.91 -12.10
C GLU A 149 14.51 -17.62 -12.79
N THR A 150 13.32 -17.55 -12.18
CA THR A 150 12.07 -18.19 -12.62
C THR A 150 11.02 -17.22 -13.17
N PHE A 151 11.33 -15.92 -13.27
CA PHE A 151 10.38 -14.94 -13.83
C PHE A 151 10.58 -14.83 -15.34
N THR A 152 9.88 -15.67 -16.09
CA THR A 152 9.80 -15.54 -17.54
C THR A 152 8.54 -14.74 -17.90
N CYS A 153 8.71 -13.46 -18.22
CA CYS A 153 7.68 -12.71 -18.94
C CYS A 153 7.61 -13.23 -20.37
N CYS A 154 6.81 -14.27 -20.60
CA CYS A 154 6.42 -14.62 -21.96
C CYS A 154 5.35 -13.63 -22.42
N ALA A 155 5.78 -12.44 -22.86
CA ALA A 155 4.97 -11.68 -23.79
C ALA A 155 5.06 -12.44 -25.11
N THR A 156 4.13 -13.36 -25.36
CA THR A 156 3.89 -13.82 -26.72
C THR A 156 3.32 -12.62 -27.48
N LEU A 157 4.20 -11.76 -27.99
CA LEU A 157 3.79 -10.89 -29.08
C LEU A 157 3.30 -11.82 -30.19
N GLY A 158 2.07 -11.60 -30.66
CA GLY A 158 1.62 -12.22 -31.89
C GLY A 158 2.65 -12.00 -33.00
N GLU A 159 2.70 -12.91 -33.97
CA GLU A 159 3.60 -12.79 -35.11
C GLU A 159 3.49 -11.38 -35.74
N GLY A 160 4.62 -10.80 -36.13
CA GLY A 160 4.66 -9.44 -36.65
C GLY A 160 3.90 -9.36 -37.97
N ILE A 161 2.75 -8.68 -37.95
CA ILE A 161 1.88 -8.53 -39.12
C ILE A 161 2.30 -7.28 -39.91
N SER A 162 2.36 -7.39 -41.23
CA SER A 162 2.58 -6.30 -42.16
C SER A 162 1.25 -5.83 -42.77
N LYS A 163 1.20 -4.57 -43.25
CA LYS A 163 0.03 -4.04 -43.98
C LYS A 163 -0.25 -4.77 -45.31
N ALA A 164 0.69 -5.60 -45.77
CA ALA A 164 0.58 -6.38 -46.99
C ALA A 164 -0.14 -7.73 -46.82
N ASP A 165 -0.39 -8.16 -45.58
CA ASP A 165 -0.97 -9.47 -45.28
C ASP A 165 -2.48 -9.49 -45.52
N ALA A 166 -3.05 -10.69 -45.65
CA ALA A 166 -4.45 -10.83 -46.00
C ALA A 166 -5.36 -10.24 -44.90
N PRO A 167 -6.51 -9.62 -45.25
CA PRO A 167 -7.40 -8.98 -44.28
C PRO A 167 -7.91 -9.92 -43.18
N GLU A 168 -7.99 -11.21 -43.47
CA GLU A 168 -8.42 -12.25 -42.52
C GLU A 168 -7.33 -12.57 -41.49
N GLU A 169 -6.07 -12.57 -41.89
CA GLU A 169 -4.91 -12.81 -41.03
C GLU A 169 -4.68 -11.64 -40.08
N LEU A 170 -4.88 -10.41 -40.56
CA LEU A 170 -4.87 -9.20 -39.74
C LEU A 170 -5.93 -9.24 -38.63
N LYS A 171 -7.16 -9.65 -38.94
CA LYS A 171 -8.24 -9.75 -37.94
C LYS A 171 -7.93 -10.78 -36.87
N LYS A 172 -7.45 -11.96 -37.29
CA LYS A 172 -7.13 -13.05 -36.38
C LYS A 172 -5.97 -12.68 -35.44
N ALA A 173 -4.92 -12.07 -35.95
CA ALA A 173 -3.78 -11.66 -35.13
C ALA A 173 -4.10 -10.47 -34.20
N VAL A 174 -5.03 -9.58 -34.59
CA VAL A 174 -5.59 -8.56 -33.69
C VAL A 174 -6.44 -9.20 -32.59
N GLU A 175 -7.27 -10.18 -32.92
CA GLU A 175 -8.07 -10.95 -31.96
C GLU A 175 -7.18 -11.71 -30.96
N ASP A 176 -6.09 -12.33 -31.44
CA ASP A 176 -5.07 -12.98 -30.61
C ASP A 176 -4.31 -11.98 -29.72
N HIS A 177 -4.04 -10.75 -30.20
CA HIS A 177 -3.45 -9.67 -29.38
C HIS A 177 -4.41 -9.18 -28.28
N TYR A 178 -5.70 -9.04 -28.58
CA TYR A 178 -6.70 -8.68 -27.56
C TYR A 178 -6.93 -9.79 -26.53
N ASN A 179 -6.80 -11.05 -26.95
CA ASN A 179 -6.96 -12.23 -26.09
C ASN A 179 -5.64 -12.64 -25.40
N ALA A 180 -4.57 -11.87 -25.56
CA ALA A 180 -3.29 -12.14 -24.91
C ALA A 180 -3.41 -12.04 -23.38
N THR A 181 -3.64 -13.18 -22.74
CA THR A 181 -3.62 -13.31 -21.28
C THR A 181 -2.19 -13.30 -20.78
N PHE A 182 -1.85 -12.31 -19.93
CA PHE A 182 -0.60 -12.33 -19.16
C PHE A 182 -0.66 -13.45 -18.11
N THR A 183 -0.06 -14.61 -18.40
CA THR A 183 0.09 -15.67 -17.40
C THR A 183 1.39 -15.49 -16.63
N CYS A 184 1.31 -14.92 -15.43
CA CYS A 184 2.44 -14.83 -14.51
C CYS A 184 2.59 -16.17 -13.76
N PHE A 185 3.60 -16.98 -14.10
CA PHE A 185 3.94 -18.17 -13.32
C PHE A 185 4.93 -17.81 -12.21
N GLY A 186 4.44 -17.70 -10.98
CA GLY A 186 5.30 -17.71 -9.79
C GLY A 186 5.57 -19.15 -9.37
N LEU A 187 6.71 -19.72 -9.78
CA LEU A 187 7.22 -20.97 -9.18
C LEU A 187 7.86 -20.64 -7.84
N GLY A 188 7.02 -20.42 -6.82
CA GLY A 188 7.48 -20.29 -5.44
C GLY A 188 8.17 -21.59 -5.02
N ARG A 189 9.49 -21.54 -4.80
CA ARG A 189 10.22 -22.62 -4.13
C ARG A 189 9.86 -22.56 -2.63
N LEU A 190 8.71 -23.14 -2.28
CA LEU A 190 8.31 -23.33 -0.89
C LEU A 190 9.27 -24.34 -0.26
N GLY A 191 10.22 -23.82 0.52
CA GLY A 191 10.99 -24.62 1.45
C GLY A 191 10.07 -25.17 2.52
N GLY A 192 9.61 -26.41 2.36
CA GLY A 192 8.76 -27.08 3.34
C GLY A 192 8.23 -28.40 2.81
N ARG A 193 8.64 -29.51 3.43
CA ARG A 193 8.22 -30.87 3.09
C ARG A 193 6.69 -31.00 3.11
N GLY A 194 6.12 -31.44 1.99
CA GLY A 194 4.82 -32.07 1.90
C GLY A 194 3.62 -31.12 1.84
N LEU A 195 3.23 -30.71 0.63
CA LEU A 195 1.83 -30.44 0.28
C LEU A 195 1.66 -30.59 -1.23
N LYS A 196 0.60 -31.30 -1.63
CA LYS A 196 0.35 -31.79 -2.99
C LYS A 196 0.22 -30.63 -3.98
N ARG A 197 0.84 -30.82 -5.14
CA ARG A 197 0.78 -29.96 -6.32
C ARG A 197 -0.61 -30.04 -6.94
N GLU A 198 -1.45 -29.03 -6.74
CA GLU A 198 -2.62 -28.84 -7.60
C GLU A 198 -2.30 -27.74 -8.62
N ALA A 199 -1.92 -28.21 -9.81
CA ALA A 199 -1.74 -27.37 -10.99
C ALA A 199 -3.11 -27.06 -11.58
N TRP A 200 -3.52 -25.79 -11.52
CA TRP A 200 -4.64 -25.29 -12.31
C TRP A 200 -4.23 -25.28 -13.79
N ARG A 201 -4.50 -26.38 -14.49
CA ARG A 201 -4.27 -26.51 -15.93
C ARG A 201 -5.51 -25.98 -16.66
N VAL A 202 -5.46 -24.74 -17.16
CA VAL A 202 -6.36 -24.33 -18.25
C VAL A 202 -5.87 -25.03 -19.52
N LYS A 203 -6.71 -25.88 -20.11
CA LYS A 203 -6.39 -26.67 -21.31
C LYS A 203 -6.16 -25.74 -22.51
N GLY A 204 -4.92 -25.63 -22.96
CA GLY A 204 -4.54 -25.12 -24.27
C GLY A 204 -3.53 -26.08 -24.90
N VAL A 205 -3.78 -26.50 -26.14
CA VAL A 205 -3.08 -27.56 -26.88
C VAL A 205 -1.62 -27.19 -27.11
N GLN A 206 -0.67 -27.98 -26.58
CA GLN A 206 0.75 -27.90 -26.97
C GLN A 206 1.02 -28.90 -28.11
N ARG A 207 1.49 -28.41 -29.26
CA ARG A 207 2.24 -29.26 -30.22
C ARG A 207 3.74 -29.01 -30.04
N PRO A 208 4.58 -30.05 -30.08
CA PRO A 208 6.03 -29.89 -29.94
C PRO A 208 6.61 -29.34 -31.25
N ILE A 209 7.50 -28.35 -31.14
CA ILE A 209 8.29 -27.83 -32.27
C ILE A 209 9.55 -28.71 -32.38
N GLU A 210 9.63 -29.51 -33.44
CA GLU A 210 10.86 -30.21 -33.82
C GLU A 210 11.85 -29.18 -34.41
N ARG A 211 13.08 -29.16 -33.88
CA ARG A 211 14.16 -28.30 -34.37
C ARG A 211 14.85 -28.97 -35.55
N GLY A 212 14.84 -28.32 -36.71
CA GLY A 212 15.82 -28.52 -37.79
C GLY A 212 17.02 -27.61 -37.63
#